data_AF-A0A3N2MFF7-F1
#
_entry.id   AF-A0A3N2MFF7-F1
#
_cell.length_a   1.000
_cell.length_b   1.000
_cell.length_c   1.000
_cell.angle_alpha   90.00
_cell.angle_beta   90.00
_cell.angle_gamma   90.00
#
_symmetry.space_group_name_H-M   'P 1'
#
loop_
_entity.id
_entity.type
_entity.pdbx_description
1 polymer ?
#
loop_
_entity_poly.entity_id
_entity_poly.type
_entity_poly.pdbx_seq_one_letter_code
_entity_poly.pdbx_strand_id
1 'polypeptide(L)'
;MVTIKDFEKVVLTTDTFTIDGKTVCQTLIQGKIKADRINDFADATEMMIGQRLGFVFNDSVIMAPQVNARIESGSFQIISPDTTLLRNIYNSINQEIKNN
;
A
#
# COMPACT_ATOMS: atom_id res chain seq x y z
N MET A 1 -3.42 4.57 -14.86
CA MET A 1 -3.07 3.46 -13.95
C MET A 1 -1.97 3.95 -13.03
N VAL A 2 -2.19 3.90 -11.72
CA VAL A 2 -1.19 4.28 -10.70
C VAL A 2 -0.24 3.11 -10.48
N THR A 3 1.06 3.39 -10.44
CA THR A 3 2.13 2.40 -10.31
C THR A 3 3.15 2.85 -9.26
N ILE A 4 4.19 2.03 -9.03
CA ILE A 4 5.27 2.36 -8.08
C ILE A 4 5.98 3.68 -8.44
N LYS A 5 6.02 4.04 -9.73
CA LYS A 5 6.59 5.32 -10.20
C LYS A 5 5.81 6.55 -9.72
N ASP A 6 4.55 6.37 -9.36
CA ASP A 6 3.66 7.40 -8.85
C ASP A 6 3.71 7.52 -7.32
N PHE A 7 4.55 6.71 -6.64
CA PHE A 7 4.74 6.80 -5.20
C PHE A 7 5.69 7.95 -4.87
N GLU A 8 5.29 8.79 -3.92
CA GLU A 8 6.13 9.85 -3.36
C GLU A 8 7.12 9.28 -2.36
N LYS A 9 6.63 8.42 -1.45
CA LYS A 9 7.41 7.79 -0.40
C LYS A 9 6.73 6.55 0.13
N VAL A 10 7.53 5.67 0.72
CA VAL A 10 7.06 4.56 1.55
C VAL A 10 7.83 4.49 2.86
N VAL A 11 7.19 4.02 3.92
CA VAL A 11 7.78 3.82 5.25
C VAL A 11 7.37 2.45 5.75
N LEU A 12 8.34 1.69 6.27
CA LEU A 12 8.07 0.46 7.00
C LEU A 12 7.70 0.82 8.45
N THR A 13 6.47 0.52 8.86
CA THR A 13 5.98 0.79 10.21
C THR A 13 5.52 -0.49 10.90
N THR A 14 5.33 -0.42 12.21
CA THR A 14 4.68 -1.48 12.98
C THR A 14 3.49 -0.88 13.71
N ASP A 15 2.31 -1.34 13.37
CA ASP A 15 1.10 -1.00 14.12
C ASP A 15 0.92 -1.99 15.26
N THR A 16 0.49 -1.49 16.41
CA THR A 16 0.24 -2.29 17.62
C THR A 16 -1.22 -2.20 17.97
N PHE A 17 -1.88 -3.35 18.08
CA PHE A 17 -3.30 -3.45 18.38
C PHE A 17 -3.51 -4.37 19.57
N THR A 18 -4.61 -4.19 20.30
CA THR A 18 -5.05 -5.15 21.32
C THR A 18 -6.25 -5.89 20.78
N ILE A 19 -6.11 -7.21 20.62
CA ILE A 19 -7.19 -8.11 20.17
C ILE A 19 -7.43 -9.10 21.30
N ASP A 20 -8.65 -9.10 21.87
CA ASP A 20 -9.06 -9.97 22.98
C ASP A 20 -8.09 -9.94 24.18
N GLY A 21 -7.62 -8.75 24.55
CA GLY A 21 -6.67 -8.55 25.64
C GLY A 21 -5.23 -8.95 25.33
N LYS A 22 -4.93 -9.38 24.10
CA LYS A 22 -3.57 -9.69 23.63
C LYS A 22 -3.04 -8.58 22.74
N THR A 23 -1.81 -8.15 23.01
CA THR A 23 -1.09 -7.23 22.13
C THR A 23 -0.61 -7.95 20.88
N VAL A 24 -1.00 -7.43 19.72
CA VAL A 24 -0.60 -7.91 18.39
C VAL A 24 0.14 -6.79 17.68
N CYS A 25 1.35 -7.07 17.22
CA CYS A 25 2.15 -6.15 16.42
C CYS A 25 2.13 -6.62 14.96
N GLN A 26 1.74 -5.74 14.04
CA GLN A 26 1.74 -6.00 12.61
C GLN A 26 2.67 -5.02 11.90
N THR A 27 3.72 -5.55 11.25
CA THR A 27 4.54 -4.77 10.34
C THR A 27 3.79 -4.55 9.03
N LEU A 28 3.84 -3.32 8.51
CA LEU A 28 3.25 -2.95 7.22
C LEU A 28 4.04 -1.84 6.55
N ILE A 29 3.81 -1.65 5.25
CA ILE A 29 4.34 -0.51 4.50
C ILE A 29 3.24 0.52 4.39
N GLN A 30 3.48 1.74 4.85
CA GLN A 30 2.63 2.90 4.57
C GLN A 30 3.22 3.67 3.40
N GLY A 31 2.39 4.11 2.48
CA GLY A 31 2.82 4.86 1.31
C GLY A 31 1.94 6.06 1.01
N LYS A 32 2.51 6.96 0.21
CA LYS A 32 1.87 8.18 -0.26
C LYS A 32 2.04 8.32 -1.76
N ILE A 33 0.97 8.65 -2.48
CA ILE A 33 0.99 8.98 -3.90
C ILE A 33 1.50 10.42 -4.10
N LYS A 34 2.28 10.65 -5.17
CA LYS A 34 2.75 11.98 -5.58
C LYS A 34 1.59 12.95 -5.77
N ALA A 35 1.77 14.21 -5.37
CA ALA A 35 0.70 15.22 -5.32
C ALA A 35 -0.01 15.41 -6.68
N ASP A 36 0.73 15.38 -7.78
CA ASP A 36 0.22 15.51 -9.15
C ASP A 36 -0.54 14.27 -9.66
N ARG A 37 -0.48 13.16 -8.92
CA ARG A 37 -1.14 11.87 -9.25
C ARG A 37 -2.24 11.50 -8.25
N ILE A 38 -2.49 12.31 -7.21
CA ILE A 38 -3.52 12.03 -6.19
C ILE A 38 -4.91 11.96 -6.80
N ASN A 39 -5.25 12.88 -7.72
CA ASN A 39 -6.57 12.89 -8.36
C ASN A 39 -6.79 11.63 -9.21
N ASP A 40 -5.79 11.24 -10.01
CA ASP A 40 -5.82 9.98 -10.77
C ASP A 40 -6.03 8.76 -9.86
N PHE A 41 -5.41 8.74 -8.68
CA PHE A 41 -5.59 7.69 -7.70
C PHE A 41 -7.00 7.70 -7.09
N ALA A 42 -7.49 8.87 -6.69
CA ALA A 42 -8.83 9.04 -6.12
C ALA A 42 -9.88 8.57 -7.14
N ASP A 43 -9.83 9.05 -8.37
CA ASP A 43 -10.77 8.68 -9.44
C ASP A 43 -10.72 7.17 -9.74
N ALA A 44 -9.53 6.58 -9.78
CA ALA A 44 -9.39 5.13 -9.97
C ALA A 44 -10.01 4.32 -8.81
N THR A 45 -9.86 4.78 -7.55
CA THR A 45 -10.49 4.10 -6.41
C THR A 45 -12.01 4.25 -6.40
N GLU A 46 -12.53 5.41 -6.81
CA GLU A 46 -13.98 5.64 -6.92
C GLU A 46 -14.64 4.71 -7.94
N MET A 47 -14.02 4.57 -9.11
CA MET A 47 -14.52 3.66 -10.16
C MET A 47 -14.49 2.18 -9.74
N MET A 48 -13.68 1.83 -8.75
CA MET A 48 -13.46 0.46 -8.29
C MET A 48 -14.19 0.13 -6.98
N ILE A 49 -15.08 1.00 -6.49
CA ILE A 49 -15.89 0.73 -5.29
C ILE A 49 -16.65 -0.60 -5.46
N GLY A 50 -16.59 -1.45 -4.44
CA GLY A 50 -17.15 -2.81 -4.43
C GLY A 50 -16.25 -3.87 -5.09
N GLN A 51 -15.18 -3.47 -5.77
CA GLN A 51 -14.19 -4.36 -6.37
C GLN A 51 -12.96 -4.51 -5.47
N ARG A 52 -12.05 -5.42 -5.82
CA ARG A 52 -10.80 -5.66 -5.08
C ARG A 52 -9.62 -4.96 -5.77
N LEU A 53 -8.86 -4.16 -5.03
CA LEU A 53 -7.66 -3.48 -5.52
C LEU A 53 -6.41 -4.27 -5.16
N GLY A 54 -5.82 -4.96 -6.13
CA GLY A 54 -4.65 -5.82 -5.93
C GLY A 54 -3.33 -5.05 -5.89
N PHE A 55 -2.46 -5.35 -4.91
CA PHE A 55 -1.03 -5.04 -5.01
C PHE A 55 -0.28 -6.27 -5.51
N VAL A 56 0.40 -6.14 -6.65
CA VAL A 56 1.12 -7.24 -7.33
C VAL A 56 2.62 -6.99 -7.28
N PHE A 57 3.39 -8.01 -6.92
CA PHE A 57 4.85 -7.97 -6.85
C PHE A 57 5.42 -9.31 -7.33
N ASN A 58 6.36 -9.29 -8.27
CA ASN A 58 6.97 -10.49 -8.89
C ASN A 58 5.92 -11.54 -9.29
N ASP A 59 4.97 -11.14 -10.14
CA ASP A 59 3.87 -11.98 -10.65
C ASP A 59 2.93 -12.57 -9.58
N SER A 60 3.04 -12.11 -8.34
CA SER A 60 2.25 -12.59 -7.21
C SER A 60 1.35 -11.49 -6.65
N VAL A 61 0.08 -11.82 -6.39
CA VAL A 61 -0.83 -10.92 -5.68
C VAL A 61 -0.53 -10.98 -4.18
N ILE A 62 -0.07 -9.88 -3.61
CA ILE A 62 0.29 -9.79 -2.18
C ILE A 62 -0.95 -9.53 -1.32
N MET A 63 -1.83 -8.65 -1.78
CA MET A 63 -3.15 -8.42 -1.19
C MET A 63 -4.12 -7.96 -2.27
N ALA A 64 -5.40 -8.02 -1.93
CA ALA A 64 -6.45 -7.37 -2.70
C ALA A 64 -7.62 -6.98 -1.78
N PRO A 65 -7.52 -5.89 -0.99
CA PRO A 65 -8.64 -5.40 -0.19
C PRO A 65 -9.80 -4.95 -1.10
N GLN A 66 -11.02 -5.01 -0.58
CA GLN A 66 -12.17 -4.39 -1.23
C GLN A 66 -12.07 -2.86 -1.11
N VAL A 67 -12.34 -2.15 -2.21
CA VAL A 67 -12.44 -0.70 -2.21
C VAL A 67 -13.83 -0.31 -1.74
N ASN A 68 -13.90 0.48 -0.68
CA ASN A 68 -15.17 0.88 -0.06
C ASN A 68 -15.52 2.34 -0.30
N ALA A 69 -14.55 3.16 -0.70
CA ALA A 69 -14.72 4.58 -0.91
C ALA A 69 -13.62 5.11 -1.84
N ARG A 70 -13.86 6.30 -2.39
CA ARG A 70 -12.86 7.15 -3.02
C ARG A 70 -11.79 7.53 -1.99
N ILE A 71 -10.51 7.41 -2.35
CA ILE A 71 -9.38 7.71 -1.47
C ILE A 71 -8.72 9.03 -1.86
N GLU A 72 -9.24 10.13 -1.32
CA GLU A 72 -8.74 11.50 -1.57
C GLU A 72 -7.32 11.73 -1.09
N SER A 73 -6.92 11.02 -0.03
CA SER A 73 -5.67 11.31 0.66
C SER A 73 -4.46 10.87 -0.16
N GLY A 74 -4.60 9.98 -1.14
CA GLY A 74 -3.46 9.33 -1.77
C GLY A 74 -2.62 8.49 -0.79
N SER A 75 -3.14 8.21 0.41
CA SER A 75 -2.48 7.33 1.38
C SER A 75 -2.88 5.89 1.12
N PHE A 76 -1.92 4.97 1.20
CA PHE A 76 -2.18 3.54 1.05
C PHE A 76 -1.34 2.72 2.02
N GLN A 77 -1.72 1.45 2.21
CA GLN A 77 -0.97 0.50 3.02
C GLN A 77 -0.77 -0.80 2.24
N ILE A 78 0.40 -1.41 2.43
CA ILE A 78 0.70 -2.76 1.96
C ILE A 78 0.96 -3.63 3.20
N ILE A 79 0.06 -4.57 3.46
CA ILE A 79 0.11 -5.59 4.51
C ILE A 79 0.48 -6.99 3.98
N SER A 80 1.10 -7.82 4.81
CA SER A 80 1.28 -9.25 4.54
C SER A 80 1.55 -9.96 5.86
N PRO A 81 1.10 -11.21 6.04
CA PRO A 81 1.55 -12.01 7.18
C PRO A 81 3.05 -12.31 7.12
N ASP A 82 3.67 -12.28 5.93
CA ASP A 82 5.11 -12.50 5.77
C ASP A 82 5.90 -11.18 5.90
N THR A 83 6.51 -11.01 7.07
CA THR A 83 7.34 -9.83 7.38
C THR A 83 8.66 -9.79 6.61
N THR A 84 9.18 -10.93 6.17
CA THR A 84 10.39 -10.99 5.33
C THR A 84 10.07 -10.49 3.94
N LEU A 85 8.94 -10.94 3.38
CA LEU A 85 8.43 -10.47 2.10
C LEU A 85 8.15 -8.96 2.12
N LEU A 86 7.51 -8.44 3.18
CA LEU A 86 7.29 -6.98 3.32
C LEU A 86 8.59 -6.19 3.30
N ARG A 87 9.64 -6.66 4.00
CA ARG A 87 10.94 -6.00 3.96
C ARG A 87 11.55 -6.00 2.56
N ASN A 88 11.39 -7.10 1.82
CA ASN A 88 11.87 -7.20 0.44
C ASN A 88 11.12 -6.25 -0.49
N ILE A 89 9.79 -6.22 -0.41
CA ILE A 89 8.93 -5.29 -1.17
C ILE A 89 9.33 -3.83 -0.86
N TYR A 90 9.46 -3.49 0.43
CA TYR A 90 9.86 -2.15 0.87
C TYR A 90 11.21 -1.72 0.28
N ASN A 91 12.22 -2.60 0.35
CA ASN A 91 13.54 -2.32 -0.18
C ASN A 91 13.51 -2.13 -1.70
N SER A 92 12.74 -2.96 -2.42
CA SER A 92 12.57 -2.84 -3.88
C SER A 92 11.91 -1.52 -4.27
N ILE A 93 10.79 -1.17 -3.62
CA ILE A 93 10.09 0.09 -3.89
C ILE A 93 10.99 1.29 -3.60
N ASN A 94 11.70 1.29 -2.46
CA ASN A 94 12.59 2.40 -2.12
C ASN A 94 13.76 2.57 -3.08
N GLN A 95 14.27 1.49 -3.66
CA GLN A 95 15.29 1.58 -4.70
C GLN A 95 14.71 2.20 -5.97
N GLU A 96 13.50 1.80 -6.38
CA GLU A 96 12.83 2.41 -7.54
C GLU A 96 12.52 3.89 -7.34
N ILE A 97 12.06 4.30 -6.14
CA ILE A 97 11.80 5.72 -5.83
C ILE A 97 13.09 6.54 -5.89
N LYS A 98 14.21 6.02 -5.38
CA LYS A 98 15.51 6.73 -5.43
C LYS A 98 16.08 6.87 -6.84
N ASN A 99 15.66 6.01 -7.77
CA ASN A 99 16.14 5.99 -9.15
C ASN A 99 15.25 6.81 -10.09
N ASN A 100 14.12 7.37 -9.61
CA ASN A 100 13.22 8.27 -10.34
C ASN A 100 13.46 9.72 -9.95
#